data_AF-A0A7K2AVW9-F1
#
_entry.id   AF-A0A7K2AVW9-F1
#
_cell.length_a   1.000
_cell.length_b   1.000
_cell.length_c   1.000
_cell.angle_alpha   90.00
_cell.angle_beta   90.00
_cell.angle_gamma   90.00
#
_symmetry.space_group_name_H-M   'P 1'
#
loop_
_entity.id
_entity.type
_entity.pdbx_description
1 polymer ?
#
loop_
_entity_poly.entity_id
_entity_poly.type
_entity_poly.pdbx_seq_one_letter_code
_entity_poly.pdbx_strand_id
1 'polypeptide(L)'
;MSTEGMPGFNLVDLPTADLGDKLKTVQRDDSAALALTIMIADDFWQVPVVSGKRKVVGAVTWRSLACRNVQDDTTAGDVCEPIPGGAPFPLTTPVVDVLELVSSSDFVLTHDGTNELCGIVTASDMTLWAKRYCRAFLAVDEMERHLRDTLSNVDPVLLDGAPPSATANGGATDGAPMADSWTFSLYRDFFDSDDVWRELPREQLWSRIDHSEFRRRLREANEARNRAFHFRTGGDAPTAEARATERESDADLLAQFARCLRIITGG
;
A
#
# COMPACT_ATOMS: atom_id res chain seq x y z
N MET A 1 -1.70 -4.11 -19.46
CA MET A 1 -1.82 -5.32 -18.64
C MET A 1 -3.19 -5.22 -17.98
N SER A 2 -4.16 -6.08 -18.33
CA SER A 2 -5.50 -5.99 -17.72
C SER A 2 -5.40 -6.21 -16.22
N THR A 3 -5.90 -5.25 -15.46
CA THR A 3 -6.04 -5.28 -14.00
C THR A 3 -7.36 -5.95 -13.57
N GLU A 4 -8.25 -6.26 -14.53
CA GLU A 4 -9.47 -7.04 -14.29
C GLU A 4 -9.15 -8.40 -13.66
N GLY A 5 -9.48 -8.53 -12.37
CA GLY A 5 -9.28 -9.76 -11.61
C GLY A 5 -8.00 -9.82 -10.77
N MET A 6 -7.16 -8.77 -10.76
CA MET A 6 -6.17 -8.64 -9.68
C MET A 6 -6.95 -8.33 -8.38
N PRO A 7 -6.91 -9.20 -7.36
CA PRO A 7 -7.48 -8.86 -6.07
C PRO A 7 -6.70 -7.62 -5.60
N GLY A 8 -7.39 -6.48 -5.53
CA GLY A 8 -6.76 -5.17 -5.61
C GLY A 8 -7.06 -4.34 -4.38
N PHE A 9 -6.09 -3.53 -3.99
CA PHE A 9 -6.38 -2.38 -3.14
C PHE A 9 -7.31 -1.46 -3.89
N ASN A 10 -8.40 -1.05 -3.25
CA ASN A 10 -9.37 -0.17 -3.85
C ASN A 10 -9.23 1.24 -3.26
N LEU A 11 -9.87 2.22 -3.88
CA LEU A 11 -9.85 3.59 -3.39
C LEU A 11 -10.31 3.69 -1.95
N VAL A 12 -11.26 2.86 -1.51
CA VAL A 12 -11.72 2.78 -0.11
C VAL A 12 -10.60 2.57 0.92
N ASP A 13 -9.46 2.01 0.53
CA ASP A 13 -8.34 1.78 1.43
C ASP A 13 -7.41 3.01 1.58
N LEU A 14 -7.73 4.12 0.90
CA LEU A 14 -6.97 5.37 0.95
C LEU A 14 -7.59 6.36 1.95
N PRO A 15 -6.77 7.17 2.65
CA PRO A 15 -7.24 7.99 3.77
C PRO A 15 -8.37 8.95 3.46
N THR A 16 -8.34 9.61 2.30
CA THR A 16 -9.27 10.69 1.93
C THR A 16 -10.29 10.26 0.87
N ALA A 17 -10.30 8.99 0.48
CA ALA A 17 -11.26 8.48 -0.49
C ALA A 17 -12.69 8.45 0.04
N ASP A 18 -12.87 8.37 1.36
CA ASP A 18 -14.19 8.40 2.00
C ASP A 18 -14.15 9.32 3.22
N LEU A 19 -14.42 10.61 2.98
CA LEU A 19 -14.49 11.65 4.00
C LEU A 19 -15.93 11.88 4.47
N GLY A 20 -16.94 11.42 3.73
CA GLY A 20 -18.35 11.68 4.00
C GLY A 20 -18.61 13.17 4.24
N ASP A 21 -19.25 13.49 5.37
CA ASP A 21 -19.57 14.87 5.77
C ASP A 21 -18.33 15.77 6.01
N LYS A 22 -17.13 15.19 6.11
CA LYS A 22 -15.88 15.96 6.25
C LYS A 22 -15.39 16.51 4.91
N LEU A 23 -15.87 16.01 3.78
CA LEU A 23 -15.49 16.53 2.47
C LEU A 23 -15.99 17.96 2.32
N LYS A 24 -15.06 18.91 2.20
CA LYS A 24 -15.41 20.31 1.90
C LYS A 24 -15.76 20.45 0.43
N THR A 25 -16.89 21.07 0.15
CA THR A 25 -17.35 21.39 -1.19
C THR A 25 -17.91 22.81 -1.21
N VAL A 26 -18.00 23.40 -2.40
CA VAL A 26 -18.70 24.68 -2.63
C VAL A 26 -19.79 24.49 -3.68
N GLN A 27 -20.85 25.29 -3.60
CA GLN A 27 -21.86 25.36 -4.64
C GLN A 27 -21.34 26.11 -5.86
N ARG A 28 -21.89 25.80 -7.03
CA ARG A 28 -21.56 26.45 -8.30
C ARG A 28 -21.65 27.97 -8.22
N ASP A 29 -22.66 28.48 -7.52
CA ASP A 29 -22.98 29.90 -7.44
C ASP A 29 -22.32 30.60 -6.24
N ASP A 30 -21.55 29.87 -5.43
CA ASP A 30 -20.74 30.48 -4.37
C ASP A 30 -19.60 31.31 -4.99
N SER A 31 -19.14 32.34 -4.28
CA SER A 31 -18.01 33.16 -4.75
C SER A 31 -16.72 32.35 -4.88
N ALA A 32 -15.89 32.65 -5.88
CA ALA A 32 -14.54 32.10 -6.00
C ALA A 32 -13.67 32.43 -4.78
N ALA A 33 -13.92 33.58 -4.13
CA ALA A 33 -13.27 33.96 -2.89
C ALA A 33 -13.58 33.01 -1.72
N LEU A 34 -14.80 32.44 -1.65
CA LEU A 34 -15.14 31.42 -0.64
C LEU A 34 -14.30 30.16 -0.85
N ALA A 35 -14.22 29.67 -2.09
CA ALA A 35 -13.40 28.50 -2.43
C ALA A 35 -11.92 28.73 -2.06
N LEU A 36 -11.36 29.89 -2.44
CA LEU A 36 -10.00 30.28 -2.06
C LEU A 36 -9.81 30.34 -0.54
N THR A 37 -10.79 30.88 0.19
CA THR A 37 -10.72 30.97 1.65
C THR A 37 -10.69 29.59 2.30
N ILE A 38 -11.53 28.66 1.83
CA ILE A 38 -11.52 27.26 2.30
C ILE A 38 -10.14 26.63 2.00
N MET A 39 -9.63 26.82 0.79
CA MET A 39 -8.32 26.29 0.38
C MET A 39 -7.18 26.79 1.27
N ILE A 40 -7.18 28.08 1.64
CA ILE A 40 -6.17 28.65 2.53
C ILE A 40 -6.36 28.18 3.97
N ALA A 41 -7.58 28.19 4.48
CA ALA A 41 -7.87 27.91 5.89
C ALA A 41 -7.62 26.45 6.26
N ASP A 42 -7.97 25.53 5.35
CA ASP A 42 -7.88 24.09 5.56
C ASP A 42 -6.67 23.45 4.84
N ASP A 43 -5.79 24.26 4.23
CA ASP A 43 -4.58 23.85 3.50
C ASP A 43 -4.84 22.86 2.35
N PHE A 44 -5.84 23.17 1.52
CA PHE A 44 -6.23 22.36 0.37
C PHE A 44 -5.71 22.91 -0.96
N TRP A 45 -5.36 21.99 -1.85
CA TRP A 45 -4.97 22.31 -3.23
C TRP A 45 -6.14 22.40 -4.21
N GLN A 46 -7.26 21.79 -3.83
CA GLN A 46 -8.48 21.77 -4.64
C GLN A 46 -9.72 21.65 -3.76
N VAL A 47 -10.83 22.20 -4.24
CA VAL A 47 -12.15 22.08 -3.62
C VAL A 47 -13.18 21.69 -4.70
N PRO A 48 -13.90 20.57 -4.53
CA PRO A 48 -14.95 20.17 -5.46
C PRO A 48 -16.07 21.21 -5.52
N VAL A 49 -16.53 21.48 -6.75
CA VAL A 49 -17.69 22.33 -7.01
C VAL A 49 -18.88 21.46 -7.34
N VAL A 50 -19.97 21.64 -6.61
CA VAL A 50 -21.22 20.91 -6.78
C VAL A 50 -22.36 21.84 -7.20
N SER A 51 -23.38 21.28 -7.82
CA SER A 51 -24.63 21.95 -8.12
C SER A 51 -25.77 21.16 -7.50
N GLY A 52 -26.40 21.77 -6.48
CA GLY A 52 -27.38 21.08 -5.66
C GLY A 52 -26.73 19.98 -4.82
N LYS A 53 -27.47 18.90 -4.57
CA LYS A 53 -27.02 17.84 -3.64
C LYS A 53 -26.11 16.78 -4.25
N ARG A 54 -26.10 16.60 -5.58
CA ARG A 54 -25.53 15.38 -6.20
C ARG A 54 -24.67 15.60 -7.45
N LYS A 55 -24.73 16.79 -8.07
CA LYS A 55 -24.06 16.98 -9.35
C LYS A 55 -22.69 17.61 -9.15
N VAL A 56 -21.63 16.88 -9.43
CA VAL A 56 -20.29 17.47 -9.54
C VAL A 56 -20.20 18.27 -10.82
N VAL A 57 -19.75 19.51 -10.69
CA VAL A 57 -19.57 20.45 -11.79
C VAL A 57 -18.11 20.47 -12.25
N GLY A 58 -17.19 20.41 -11.30
CA GLY A 58 -15.77 20.63 -11.51
C GLY A 58 -15.04 20.66 -10.17
N ALA A 59 -13.82 21.17 -10.19
CA ALA A 59 -13.08 21.55 -8.98
C ALA A 59 -12.44 22.93 -9.17
N VAL A 60 -12.41 23.73 -8.11
CA VAL A 60 -11.54 24.90 -8.04
C VAL A 60 -10.17 24.42 -7.60
N THR A 61 -9.12 24.84 -8.31
CA THR A 61 -7.72 24.53 -8.00
C THR A 61 -6.92 25.83 -7.92
N TRP A 62 -5.74 25.81 -7.31
CA TRP A 62 -4.85 26.98 -7.33
C TRP A 62 -4.51 27.40 -8.76
N ARG A 63 -4.35 26.43 -9.66
CA ARG A 63 -4.17 26.66 -11.09
C ARG A 63 -5.37 27.37 -11.69
N SER A 64 -6.59 26.90 -11.42
CA SER A 64 -7.80 27.44 -12.02
C SER A 64 -8.05 28.89 -11.58
N LEU A 65 -7.73 29.21 -10.31
CA LEU A 65 -7.75 30.57 -9.77
C LEU A 65 -6.68 31.47 -10.41
N ALA A 66 -5.46 30.96 -10.62
CA ALA A 66 -4.37 31.74 -11.21
C ALA A 66 -4.55 31.99 -12.72
N CYS A 67 -5.16 31.05 -13.44
CA CYS A 67 -5.35 31.14 -14.89
C CYS A 67 -6.57 31.96 -15.31
N ARG A 68 -7.45 32.34 -14.37
CA ARG A 68 -8.70 33.05 -14.67
C ARG A 68 -8.69 34.42 -13.99
N ASN A 69 -9.34 35.38 -14.63
CA ASN A 69 -9.44 36.73 -14.10
C ASN A 69 -10.54 36.76 -13.02
N VAL A 70 -10.15 36.54 -11.76
CA VAL A 70 -11.06 36.55 -10.61
C VAL A 70 -11.41 38.00 -10.24
N GLN A 71 -12.69 38.34 -10.35
CA GLN A 71 -13.30 39.60 -9.92
C GLN A 71 -14.22 39.34 -8.72
N ASP A 72 -14.71 40.41 -8.09
CA ASP A 72 -15.54 40.31 -6.87
C ASP A 72 -16.84 39.52 -7.07
N ASP A 73 -17.38 39.49 -8.29
CA ASP A 73 -18.61 38.77 -8.67
C ASP A 73 -18.36 37.38 -9.28
N THR A 74 -17.09 36.96 -9.39
CA THR A 74 -16.73 35.67 -9.99
C THR A 74 -17.15 34.51 -9.10
N THR A 75 -17.89 33.55 -9.66
CA THR A 75 -18.36 32.36 -8.94
C THR A 75 -17.38 31.19 -9.03
N ALA A 76 -17.52 30.20 -8.14
CA ALA A 76 -16.78 28.94 -8.19
C ALA A 76 -17.02 28.21 -9.51
N GLY A 77 -18.25 28.26 -10.05
CA GLY A 77 -18.60 27.69 -11.35
C GLY A 77 -17.92 28.35 -12.54
N ASP A 78 -17.57 29.64 -12.43
CA ASP A 78 -16.84 30.37 -13.47
C ASP A 78 -15.36 30.03 -13.46
N VAL A 79 -14.82 29.64 -12.30
CA VAL A 79 -13.39 29.34 -12.14
C VAL A 79 -13.04 27.86 -12.11
N CYS A 80 -14.00 26.97 -11.93
CA CYS A 80 -13.72 25.55 -11.83
C CYS A 80 -13.20 24.96 -13.15
N GLU A 81 -12.37 23.92 -13.02
CA GLU A 81 -11.92 23.07 -14.11
C GLU A 81 -12.74 21.76 -14.11
N PRO A 82 -12.90 21.10 -15.27
CA PRO A 82 -13.46 19.76 -15.31
C PRO A 82 -12.69 18.81 -14.40
N ILE A 83 -13.41 17.90 -13.73
CA ILE A 83 -12.73 16.91 -12.88
C ILE A 83 -11.98 15.87 -13.73
N PRO A 84 -10.82 15.39 -13.26
CA PRO A 84 -10.09 14.31 -13.93
C PRO A 84 -10.96 13.06 -14.08
N GLY A 85 -10.90 12.43 -15.26
CA GLY A 85 -11.73 11.25 -15.58
C GLY A 85 -13.20 11.59 -15.90
N GLY A 86 -13.63 12.85 -15.76
CA GLY A 86 -14.97 13.32 -16.14
C GLY A 86 -16.10 12.97 -15.16
N ALA A 87 -15.87 12.04 -14.23
CA ALA A 87 -16.80 11.65 -13.17
C ALA A 87 -16.01 11.23 -11.92
N PRO A 88 -16.60 11.31 -10.71
CA PRO A 88 -16.04 10.63 -9.54
C PRO A 88 -15.96 9.12 -9.76
N PHE A 89 -14.99 8.46 -9.14
CA PHE A 89 -14.79 7.00 -9.21
C PHE A 89 -15.46 6.29 -8.03
N PRO A 90 -16.01 5.07 -8.21
CA PRO A 90 -16.55 4.31 -7.08
C PRO A 90 -15.43 3.94 -6.11
N LEU A 91 -15.74 3.88 -4.82
CA LEU A 91 -14.81 3.43 -3.77
C LEU A 91 -14.21 2.04 -4.02
N THR A 92 -14.88 1.20 -4.81
CA THR A 92 -14.42 -0.13 -5.21
C THR A 92 -13.43 -0.13 -6.38
N THR A 93 -13.13 1.02 -6.99
CA THR A 93 -12.15 1.11 -8.07
C THR A 93 -10.76 0.71 -7.55
N PRO A 94 -10.03 -0.15 -8.26
CA PRO A 94 -8.64 -0.45 -7.95
C PRO A 94 -7.76 0.81 -7.99
N VAL A 95 -6.88 0.99 -7.00
CA VAL A 95 -5.97 2.16 -6.92
C VAL A 95 -5.10 2.28 -8.18
N VAL A 96 -4.66 1.14 -8.72
CA VAL A 96 -3.82 1.08 -9.93
C VAL A 96 -4.52 1.66 -11.16
N ASP A 97 -5.85 1.60 -11.22
CA ASP A 97 -6.62 2.07 -12.38
C ASP A 97 -6.70 3.61 -12.44
N VAL A 98 -6.49 4.31 -11.31
CA VAL A 98 -6.48 5.78 -11.26
C VAL A 98 -5.07 6.37 -11.16
N LEU A 99 -4.03 5.54 -11.03
CA LEU A 99 -2.68 6.00 -10.70
C LEU A 99 -2.11 7.00 -11.72
N GLU A 100 -2.23 6.71 -13.02
CA GLU A 100 -1.78 7.60 -14.09
C GLU A 100 -2.58 8.91 -14.12
N LEU A 101 -3.87 8.84 -13.81
CA LEU A 101 -4.75 10.01 -13.78
C LEU A 101 -4.42 10.92 -12.60
N VAL A 102 -4.24 10.37 -11.40
CA VAL A 102 -3.79 11.13 -10.23
C VAL A 102 -2.39 11.70 -10.44
N SER A 103 -1.48 10.95 -11.07
CA SER A 103 -0.12 11.44 -11.37
C SER A 103 -0.08 12.60 -12.36
N SER A 104 -1.06 12.69 -13.26
CA SER A 104 -1.11 13.73 -14.30
C SER A 104 -2.02 14.90 -13.96
N SER A 105 -2.99 14.69 -13.06
CA SER A 105 -4.06 15.65 -12.74
C SER A 105 -4.17 15.98 -11.24
N ASP A 106 -3.18 15.56 -10.45
CA ASP A 106 -3.02 15.74 -9.00
C ASP A 106 -4.07 15.08 -8.09
N PHE A 107 -5.27 14.84 -8.59
CA PHE A 107 -6.36 14.23 -7.83
C PHE A 107 -7.39 13.50 -8.69
N VAL A 108 -8.22 12.68 -8.03
CA VAL A 108 -9.51 12.20 -8.54
C VAL A 108 -10.56 12.31 -7.44
N LEU A 109 -11.83 12.43 -7.82
CA LEU A 109 -12.94 12.41 -6.85
C LEU A 109 -13.49 11.01 -6.69
N THR A 110 -14.10 10.73 -5.55
CA THR A 110 -14.71 9.43 -5.24
C THR A 110 -16.17 9.55 -4.86
N HIS A 111 -16.94 8.51 -5.14
CA HIS A 111 -18.32 8.39 -4.70
C HIS A 111 -18.60 7.07 -3.99
N ASP A 112 -19.58 7.10 -3.11
CA ASP A 112 -20.02 5.94 -2.33
C ASP A 112 -20.95 5.02 -3.14
N GLY A 113 -21.49 3.98 -2.49
CA GLY A 113 -22.44 3.04 -3.11
C GLY A 113 -23.79 3.66 -3.50
N THR A 114 -24.07 4.90 -3.10
CA THR A 114 -25.27 5.67 -3.46
C THR A 114 -25.04 6.67 -4.60
N ASN A 115 -23.83 6.67 -5.19
CA ASN A 115 -23.33 7.65 -6.17
C ASN A 115 -23.26 9.08 -5.62
N GLU A 116 -23.13 9.23 -4.30
CA GLU A 116 -22.90 10.54 -3.69
C GLU A 116 -21.39 10.79 -3.54
N LEU A 117 -20.96 12.00 -3.89
CA LEU A 117 -19.58 12.43 -3.76
C LEU A 117 -19.17 12.32 -2.29
N CYS A 118 -18.18 11.48 -1.99
CA CYS A 118 -17.79 11.18 -0.61
C CYS A 118 -16.31 11.48 -0.31
N GLY A 119 -15.46 11.66 -1.32
CA GLY A 119 -14.06 11.93 -1.07
C GLY A 119 -13.26 12.42 -2.27
N ILE A 120 -11.96 12.50 -2.04
CA ILE A 120 -10.95 12.96 -2.98
C ILE A 120 -9.66 12.20 -2.74
N VAL A 121 -9.07 11.63 -3.77
CA VAL A 121 -7.78 10.94 -3.71
C VAL A 121 -6.74 11.79 -4.40
N THR A 122 -5.60 12.01 -3.74
CA THR A 122 -4.52 12.88 -4.19
C THR A 122 -3.21 12.13 -4.38
N ALA A 123 -2.22 12.79 -4.99
CA ALA A 123 -0.85 12.27 -5.06
C ALA A 123 -0.24 11.98 -3.67
N SER A 124 -0.66 12.72 -2.63
CA SER A 124 -0.22 12.46 -1.25
C SER A 124 -0.73 11.12 -0.72
N ASP A 125 -1.99 10.78 -1.02
CA ASP A 125 -2.57 9.47 -0.68
C ASP A 125 -1.85 8.34 -1.40
N MET A 126 -1.56 8.53 -2.70
CA MET A 126 -0.77 7.58 -3.49
C MET A 126 0.63 7.38 -2.90
N THR A 127 1.28 8.45 -2.48
CA THR A 127 2.62 8.39 -1.89
C THR A 127 2.61 7.66 -0.56
N LEU A 128 1.62 7.94 0.30
CA LEU A 128 1.47 7.25 1.58
C LEU A 128 1.16 5.76 1.38
N TRP A 129 0.26 5.45 0.45
CA TRP A 129 -0.04 4.10 0.00
C TRP A 129 1.25 3.41 -0.44
N ALA A 130 1.97 3.95 -1.44
CA ALA A 130 3.21 3.38 -1.97
C ALA A 130 4.27 3.18 -0.89
N LYS A 131 4.50 4.17 -0.03
CA LYS A 131 5.44 4.09 1.10
C LYS A 131 5.17 2.87 1.98
N ARG A 132 3.91 2.60 2.30
CA ARG A 132 3.52 1.46 3.15
C ARG A 132 3.92 0.12 2.50
N TYR A 133 3.69 -0.06 1.20
CA TYR A 133 4.09 -1.30 0.51
C TYR A 133 5.58 -1.41 0.32
N CYS A 134 6.23 -0.33 -0.11
CA CYS A 134 7.67 -0.34 -0.29
C CYS A 134 8.36 -0.77 1.01
N ARG A 135 7.89 -0.29 2.18
CA ARG A 135 8.42 -0.74 3.48
C ARG A 135 8.25 -2.25 3.69
N ALA A 136 7.04 -2.79 3.49
CA ALA A 136 6.79 -4.23 3.68
C ALA A 136 7.59 -5.08 2.68
N PHE A 137 7.65 -4.68 1.41
CA PHE A 137 8.38 -5.38 0.35
C PHE A 137 9.88 -5.38 0.60
N LEU A 138 10.46 -4.22 0.90
CA LEU A 138 11.89 -4.10 1.22
C LEU A 138 12.26 -4.88 2.49
N ALA A 139 11.39 -4.89 3.50
CA ALA A 139 11.62 -5.70 4.70
C ALA A 139 11.63 -7.19 4.36
N VAL A 140 10.69 -7.68 3.54
CA VAL A 140 10.66 -9.09 3.12
C VAL A 140 11.88 -9.46 2.28
N ASP A 141 12.24 -8.64 1.29
CA ASP A 141 13.45 -8.83 0.48
C ASP A 141 14.70 -8.89 1.35
N GLU A 142 14.81 -8.01 2.35
CA GLU A 142 15.91 -8.03 3.31
C GLU A 142 15.96 -9.31 4.14
N MET A 143 14.81 -9.77 4.67
CA MET A 143 14.76 -11.02 5.41
C MET A 143 15.15 -12.21 4.54
N GLU A 144 14.62 -12.33 3.32
CA GLU A 144 14.96 -13.41 2.39
C GLU A 144 16.45 -13.42 2.07
N ARG A 145 17.05 -12.25 1.88
CA ARG A 145 18.50 -12.12 1.63
C ARG A 145 19.33 -12.63 2.81
N HIS A 146 19.01 -12.22 4.04
CA HIS A 146 19.74 -12.69 5.22
C HIS A 146 19.56 -14.20 5.47
N LEU A 147 18.36 -14.72 5.23
CA LEU A 147 18.09 -16.16 5.35
C LEU A 147 18.88 -16.93 4.29
N ARG A 148 18.86 -16.48 3.03
CA ARG A 148 19.66 -17.03 1.92
C ARG A 148 21.15 -17.05 2.23
N ASP A 149 21.71 -15.93 2.68
CA ASP A 149 23.13 -15.82 3.04
C ASP A 149 23.49 -16.81 4.16
N THR A 150 22.60 -16.98 5.14
CA THR A 150 22.79 -17.98 6.20
C THR A 150 22.86 -19.40 5.64
N LEU A 151 21.96 -19.73 4.71
CA LEU A 151 21.86 -21.05 4.09
C LEU A 151 22.95 -21.34 3.05
N SER A 152 23.64 -20.32 2.53
CA SER A 152 24.74 -20.50 1.58
C SER A 152 25.90 -21.36 2.14
N ASN A 153 26.01 -21.46 3.46
CA ASN A 153 27.02 -22.24 4.17
C ASN A 153 26.51 -23.61 4.65
N VAL A 154 25.23 -23.94 4.41
CA VAL A 154 24.60 -25.21 4.82
C VAL A 154 24.82 -26.26 3.74
N ASP A 155 24.97 -27.53 4.13
CA ASP A 155 25.16 -28.64 3.20
C ASP A 155 24.00 -28.72 2.17
N PRO A 156 24.29 -28.70 0.85
CA PRO A 156 23.29 -28.83 -0.20
C PRO A 156 22.38 -30.06 -0.06
N VAL A 157 22.86 -31.17 0.50
CA VAL A 157 22.05 -32.38 0.72
C VAL A 157 20.92 -32.14 1.73
N LEU A 158 21.15 -31.29 2.72
CA LEU A 158 20.13 -30.91 3.70
C LEU A 158 19.10 -29.94 3.08
N LEU A 159 19.56 -29.08 2.16
CA LEU A 159 18.69 -28.19 1.38
C LEU A 159 17.81 -29.00 0.40
N ASP A 160 18.33 -30.07 -0.19
CA ASP A 160 17.61 -31.02 -1.06
C ASP A 160 16.53 -31.83 -0.33
N GLY A 161 16.65 -32.00 0.98
CA GLY A 161 15.64 -32.64 1.84
C GLY A 161 14.46 -31.74 2.22
N ALA A 162 14.49 -30.44 1.88
CA ALA A 162 13.41 -29.51 2.17
C ALA A 162 12.11 -29.87 1.39
N PRO A 163 10.92 -29.59 1.94
CA PRO A 163 9.65 -30.00 1.33
C PRO A 163 9.51 -29.47 -0.11
N PRO A 164 8.94 -30.26 -1.05
CA PRO A 164 9.01 -30.03 -2.50
C PRO A 164 8.13 -28.87 -3.03
N SER A 165 7.73 -27.90 -2.19
CA SER A 165 6.94 -26.75 -2.67
C SER A 165 7.74 -25.76 -3.55
N ALA A 166 9.00 -26.06 -3.84
CA ALA A 166 9.90 -25.28 -4.70
C ALA A 166 9.51 -25.22 -6.20
N THR A 167 8.42 -25.88 -6.64
CA THR A 167 8.11 -26.03 -8.08
C THR A 167 6.83 -25.35 -8.56
N ALA A 168 6.19 -24.50 -7.75
CA ALA A 168 5.00 -23.77 -8.20
C ALA A 168 5.27 -22.26 -8.28
N ASN A 169 5.72 -21.83 -9.46
CA ASN A 169 5.89 -20.44 -9.95
C ASN A 169 7.33 -19.90 -9.96
N GLY A 170 8.10 -20.33 -10.96
CA GLY A 170 9.38 -19.72 -11.33
C GLY A 170 10.30 -20.79 -11.88
N GLY A 171 10.55 -20.77 -13.19
CA GLY A 171 11.40 -21.76 -13.84
C GLY A 171 12.75 -21.85 -13.13
N ALA A 172 13.06 -23.04 -12.61
CA ALA A 172 14.41 -23.37 -12.19
C ALA A 172 15.32 -23.14 -13.40
N THR A 173 16.16 -22.12 -13.33
CA THR A 173 17.26 -21.97 -14.26
C THR A 173 18.32 -22.95 -13.80
N ASP A 174 18.67 -23.91 -14.66
CA ASP A 174 19.71 -24.90 -14.39
C ASP A 174 20.98 -24.19 -13.88
N GLY A 175 21.32 -24.41 -12.61
CA GLY A 175 22.56 -23.93 -11.99
C GLY A 175 22.45 -22.82 -10.93
N ALA A 176 21.27 -22.32 -10.56
CA ALA A 176 21.13 -21.42 -9.41
C ALA A 176 21.08 -22.20 -8.07
N PRO A 177 21.74 -21.74 -6.98
CA PRO A 177 21.63 -22.33 -5.64
C PRO A 177 20.16 -22.49 -5.24
N MET A 178 19.75 -23.63 -4.69
CA MET A 178 18.32 -23.91 -4.47
C MET A 178 17.64 -22.93 -3.51
N ALA A 179 18.37 -22.32 -2.56
CA ALA A 179 17.84 -21.25 -1.75
C ALA A 179 17.34 -20.05 -2.61
N ASP A 180 17.97 -19.78 -3.76
CA ASP A 180 17.70 -18.67 -4.71
C ASP A 180 16.31 -18.70 -5.34
N SER A 181 15.63 -19.85 -5.29
CA SER A 181 14.26 -20.01 -5.78
C SER A 181 13.21 -20.06 -4.65
N TRP A 182 13.60 -19.94 -3.38
CA TRP A 182 12.66 -20.09 -2.25
C TRP A 182 11.80 -18.86 -2.03
N THR A 183 10.49 -19.08 -1.87
CA THR A 183 9.57 -18.09 -1.31
C THR A 183 9.73 -18.00 0.22
N PHE A 184 9.39 -16.86 0.84
CA PHE A 184 9.44 -16.70 2.31
C PHE A 184 8.87 -17.89 3.12
N SER A 185 7.76 -18.47 2.66
CA SER A 185 7.10 -19.63 3.31
C SER A 185 8.00 -20.87 3.41
N LEU A 186 8.90 -21.07 2.42
CA LEU A 186 9.82 -22.21 2.42
C LEU A 186 10.91 -22.06 3.48
N TYR A 187 11.40 -20.85 3.70
CA TYR A 187 12.33 -20.60 4.82
C TYR A 187 11.67 -20.92 6.16
N ARG A 188 10.41 -20.50 6.36
CA ARG A 188 9.65 -20.89 7.57
C ARG A 188 9.64 -22.41 7.77
N ASP A 189 9.26 -23.15 6.74
CA ASP A 189 9.13 -24.61 6.82
C ASP A 189 10.49 -25.29 7.07
N PHE A 190 11.55 -24.77 6.47
CA PHE A 190 12.91 -25.26 6.67
C PHE A 190 13.38 -25.08 8.12
N PHE A 191 13.22 -23.87 8.67
CA PHE A 191 13.64 -23.56 10.05
C PHE A 191 12.79 -24.25 11.14
N ASP A 192 11.66 -24.88 10.77
CA ASP A 192 10.83 -25.68 11.68
C ASP A 192 11.40 -27.08 11.97
N SER A 193 12.38 -27.57 11.20
CA SER A 193 13.11 -28.82 11.49
C SER A 193 14.26 -28.59 12.47
N ASP A 194 14.42 -29.48 13.46
CA ASP A 194 15.53 -29.41 14.44
C ASP A 194 16.89 -29.77 13.83
N ASP A 195 16.91 -30.54 12.75
CA ASP A 195 18.15 -30.97 12.08
C ASP A 195 18.89 -29.77 11.46
N VAL A 196 18.12 -28.82 10.92
CA VAL A 196 18.64 -27.58 10.32
C VAL A 196 19.50 -26.78 11.29
N TRP A 197 19.08 -26.68 12.55
CA TRP A 197 19.78 -25.88 13.55
C TRP A 197 21.18 -26.40 13.89
N ARG A 198 21.46 -27.68 13.63
CA ARG A 198 22.79 -28.25 13.86
C ARG A 198 23.79 -27.88 12.77
N GLU A 199 23.28 -27.62 11.57
CA GLU A 199 24.05 -27.31 10.36
C GLU A 199 24.20 -25.81 10.12
N LEU A 200 23.49 -24.97 10.88
CA LEU A 200 23.68 -23.51 10.82
C LEU A 200 25.11 -23.13 11.23
N PRO A 201 25.66 -22.04 10.66
CA PRO A 201 26.96 -21.51 11.04
C PRO A 201 27.08 -21.37 12.55
N ARG A 202 28.12 -21.96 13.15
CA ARG A 202 28.37 -21.83 14.60
C ARG A 202 29.01 -20.50 14.97
N GLU A 203 29.54 -19.81 13.97
CA GLU A 203 30.02 -18.44 14.07
C GLU A 203 28.85 -17.45 14.21
N GLN A 204 29.10 -16.24 14.70
CA GLN A 204 28.08 -15.21 14.95
C GLN A 204 27.07 -15.55 16.07
N LEU A 205 25.85 -15.03 16.00
CA LEU A 205 24.83 -15.17 17.05
C LEU A 205 23.95 -16.43 16.89
N TRP A 206 24.02 -17.16 15.77
CA TRP A 206 23.20 -18.35 15.51
C TRP A 206 23.30 -19.43 16.60
N SER A 207 24.46 -19.60 17.23
CA SER A 207 24.65 -20.53 18.34
C SER A 207 24.11 -20.06 19.71
N ARG A 208 23.67 -18.80 19.80
CA ARG A 208 23.24 -18.14 21.05
C ARG A 208 21.75 -17.77 21.08
N ILE A 209 21.05 -17.88 19.96
CA ILE A 209 19.63 -17.53 19.88
C ILE A 209 18.74 -18.69 20.33
N ASP A 210 17.60 -18.36 20.93
CA ASP A 210 16.58 -19.35 21.26
C ASP A 210 15.83 -19.77 19.98
N HIS A 211 15.91 -21.06 19.65
CA HIS A 211 15.33 -21.60 18.41
C HIS A 211 13.79 -21.49 18.41
N SER A 212 13.15 -21.63 19.57
CA SER A 212 11.69 -21.60 19.70
C SER A 212 11.13 -20.19 19.46
N GLU A 213 11.78 -19.17 20.03
CA GLU A 213 11.44 -17.78 19.83
C GLU A 213 11.72 -17.34 18.39
N PHE A 214 12.84 -17.79 17.79
CA PHE A 214 13.12 -17.51 16.38
C PHE A 214 12.04 -18.06 15.46
N ARG A 215 11.65 -19.34 15.63
CA ARG A 215 10.57 -19.97 14.85
C ARG A 215 9.25 -19.22 15.01
N ARG A 216 8.92 -18.80 16.23
CA ARG A 216 7.73 -18.01 16.51
C ARG A 216 7.75 -16.70 15.72
N ARG A 217 8.87 -15.95 15.78
CA ARG A 217 9.05 -14.68 15.05
C ARG A 217 9.01 -14.86 13.53
N LEU A 218 9.61 -15.93 13.00
CA LEU A 218 9.60 -16.25 11.58
C LEU A 218 8.17 -16.58 11.07
N ARG A 219 7.38 -17.31 11.87
CA ARG A 219 5.95 -17.53 11.59
C ARG A 219 5.16 -16.23 11.61
N GLU A 220 5.34 -15.40 12.63
CA GLU A 220 4.69 -14.08 12.72
C GLU A 220 5.03 -13.20 11.52
N ALA A 221 6.30 -13.17 11.09
CA ALA A 221 6.73 -12.45 9.91
C ALA A 221 6.09 -13.02 8.63
N ASN A 222 5.98 -14.35 8.51
CA ASN A 222 5.32 -14.98 7.37
C ASN A 222 3.81 -14.64 7.32
N GLU A 223 3.13 -14.62 8.47
CA GLU A 223 1.73 -14.21 8.57
C GLU A 223 1.55 -12.71 8.29
N ALA A 224 2.43 -11.85 8.79
CA ALA A 224 2.42 -10.41 8.52
C ALA A 224 2.69 -10.11 7.05
N ARG A 225 3.65 -10.81 6.41
CA ARG A 225 3.89 -10.80 4.96
C ARG A 225 2.60 -11.18 4.23
N ASN A 226 1.96 -12.25 4.68
CA ASN A 226 0.71 -12.69 4.10
C ASN A 226 -0.40 -11.65 4.27
N ARG A 227 -0.59 -11.00 5.42
CA ARG A 227 -1.60 -9.94 5.58
C ARG A 227 -1.26 -8.67 4.81
N ALA A 228 0.01 -8.31 4.73
CA ALA A 228 0.49 -7.15 3.96
C ALA A 228 0.25 -7.33 2.46
N PHE A 229 0.32 -8.56 1.94
CA PHE A 229 0.21 -8.87 0.50
C PHE A 229 -1.06 -9.63 0.07
N HIS A 230 -1.79 -10.30 0.97
CA HIS A 230 -3.07 -10.96 0.65
C HIS A 230 -4.23 -10.00 0.88
N PHE A 231 -4.95 -9.75 -0.21
CA PHE A 231 -6.14 -8.91 -0.27
C PHE A 231 -7.32 -9.64 0.38
N ARG A 232 -7.87 -9.11 1.48
CA ARG A 232 -9.12 -9.63 2.07
C ARG A 232 -10.30 -9.18 1.21
N THR A 233 -10.89 -10.11 0.47
CA THR A 233 -12.22 -9.95 -0.15
C THR A 233 -13.28 -10.56 0.78
N GLY A 234 -14.03 -9.70 1.49
CA GLY A 234 -15.26 -10.15 2.17
C GLY A 234 -15.58 -9.46 3.50
N GLY A 235 -16.81 -8.92 3.56
CA GLY A 235 -17.74 -8.87 4.70
C GLY A 235 -17.23 -8.45 6.07
N ASP A 236 -17.66 -7.28 6.55
CA ASP A 236 -17.22 -6.58 7.78
C ASP A 236 -15.84 -5.93 7.69
N ALA A 237 -15.70 -5.08 6.67
CA ALA A 237 -14.56 -4.21 6.50
C ALA A 237 -14.39 -3.26 7.71
N PRO A 238 -13.24 -3.29 8.42
CA PRO A 238 -12.85 -2.16 9.26
C PRO A 238 -12.78 -0.89 8.41
N THR A 239 -12.94 0.29 9.02
CA THR A 239 -12.74 1.58 8.32
C THR A 239 -11.38 1.62 7.62
N ALA A 240 -11.24 2.45 6.58
CA ALA A 240 -9.98 2.66 5.87
C ALA A 240 -8.80 2.92 6.83
N GLU A 241 -9.05 3.71 7.87
CA GLU A 241 -8.11 4.01 8.95
C GLU A 241 -7.68 2.77 9.76
N ALA A 242 -8.64 1.92 10.15
CA ALA A 242 -8.35 0.70 10.90
C ALA A 242 -7.54 -0.30 10.07
N ARG A 243 -7.86 -0.45 8.78
CA ARG A 243 -7.08 -1.26 7.83
C ARG A 243 -5.67 -0.70 7.61
N ALA A 244 -5.54 0.62 7.49
CA ALA A 244 -4.26 1.28 7.34
C ALA A 244 -3.36 1.05 8.57
N THR A 245 -3.95 1.11 9.77
CA THR A 245 -3.25 0.89 11.04
C THR A 245 -2.77 -0.56 11.18
N GLU A 246 -3.61 -1.54 10.86
CA GLU A 246 -3.25 -2.96 10.90
C GLU A 246 -2.06 -3.26 9.97
N ARG A 247 -2.08 -2.71 8.74
CA ARG A 247 -1.00 -2.91 7.76
C ARG A 247 0.28 -2.17 8.14
N GLU A 248 0.18 -1.00 8.76
CA GLU A 248 1.35 -0.28 9.28
C GLU A 248 2.02 -1.07 10.40
N SER A 249 1.22 -1.68 11.28
CA SER A 249 1.70 -2.64 12.29
C SER A 249 2.39 -3.85 11.65
N ASP A 250 1.85 -4.41 10.56
CA ASP A 250 2.48 -5.53 9.85
C ASP A 250 3.82 -5.12 9.21
N ALA A 251 3.88 -3.96 8.54
CA ALA A 251 5.13 -3.45 7.96
C ALA A 251 6.20 -3.19 9.03
N ASP A 252 5.80 -2.70 10.21
CA ASP A 252 6.71 -2.48 11.32
C ASP A 252 7.21 -3.80 11.94
N LEU A 253 6.35 -4.82 12.04
CA LEU A 253 6.72 -6.17 12.48
C LEU A 253 7.74 -6.79 11.52
N LEU A 254 7.49 -6.72 10.20
CA LEU A 254 8.41 -7.19 9.17
C LEU A 254 9.76 -6.47 9.27
N ALA A 255 9.75 -5.14 9.38
CA ALA A 255 10.96 -4.35 9.52
C ALA A 255 11.72 -4.65 10.83
N GLN A 256 11.01 -4.96 11.92
CA GLN A 256 11.62 -5.39 13.18
C GLN A 256 12.34 -6.72 13.02
N PHE A 257 11.70 -7.71 12.38
CA PHE A 257 12.32 -9.01 12.20
C PHE A 257 13.49 -8.98 11.21
N ALA A 258 13.40 -8.17 10.14
CA ALA A 258 14.53 -7.90 9.25
C ALA A 258 15.75 -7.36 10.00
N ARG A 259 15.57 -6.39 10.90
CA ARG A 259 16.66 -5.88 11.77
C ARG A 259 17.23 -6.98 12.67
N CYS A 260 16.41 -7.86 13.22
CA CYS A 260 16.89 -8.99 14.02
C CYS A 260 17.77 -9.92 13.18
N LEU A 261 17.34 -10.30 11.97
CA LEU A 261 18.11 -11.15 11.07
C LEU A 261 19.44 -10.52 10.67
N ARG A 262 19.46 -9.21 10.40
CA ARG A 262 20.70 -8.47 10.12
C ARG A 262 21.71 -8.58 11.27
N ILE A 263 21.24 -8.38 12.51
CA ILE A 263 22.09 -8.52 13.71
C ILE A 263 22.59 -9.96 13.87
N ILE A 264 21.72 -10.95 13.65
CA ILE A 264 22.08 -12.36 13.78
C ILE A 264 23.15 -12.75 12.75
N THR A 265 23.04 -12.24 11.52
CA THR A 265 23.92 -12.55 10.38
C THR A 265 25.18 -11.68 10.30
N GLY A 266 25.36 -10.73 11.23
CA GLY A 266 26.56 -9.89 11.31
C GLY A 266 26.67 -8.79 10.23
N GLY A 267 25.53 -8.39 9.64
CA GLY A 267 25.45 -7.30 8.65
C GLY A 267 25.23 -5.91 9.25
#